data_AF-A0A935QWP6-F1
#
_entry.id   AF-A0A935QWP6-F1
#
_cell.length_a   1.000
_cell.length_b   1.000
_cell.length_c   1.000
_cell.angle_alpha   90.00
_cell.angle_beta   90.00
_cell.angle_gamma   90.00
#
_symmetry.space_group_name_H-M   'P 1'
#
loop_
_entity.id
_entity.type
_entity.pdbx_description
1 polymer ?
#
loop_
_entity_poly.entity_id
_entity_poly.type
_entity_poly.pdbx_seq_one_letter_code
_entity_poly.pdbx_strand_id
1 'polypeptide(L)'
;MIRSSLICLIPLAFAFGGDEAQAQDQGASVQLAFDLPIAARDLRRAGVPEPEVKIVLSSSRDKGLRAHEADALIRSAERDVKERGPVDNFGAFVQSKLDEGLRGKDLAAAIHAEHEARGKGHGKGNDDHGKDDDDHGKDDDHGKGPTIVGRAMITAKAMITARRRSWQRR
;
A
#
# COMPACT_ATOMS: atom_id res chain seq x y z
N MET A 1 -5.75 77.06 8.95
CA MET A 1 -5.26 75.85 8.27
C MET A 1 -5.61 74.65 9.12
N ILE A 2 -6.61 73.88 8.67
CA ILE A 2 -7.26 72.78 9.39
C ILE A 2 -6.52 71.49 9.01
N ARG A 3 -6.06 70.70 9.98
CA ARG A 3 -5.65 69.32 9.74
C ARG A 3 -6.38 68.41 10.71
N SER A 4 -7.60 68.07 10.30
CA SER A 4 -8.42 66.98 10.82
C SER A 4 -7.65 65.66 10.71
N SER A 5 -7.19 65.15 11.85
CA SER A 5 -6.65 63.79 11.96
C SER A 5 -7.79 62.87 12.39
N LEU A 6 -8.54 62.38 11.41
CA LEU A 6 -9.63 61.40 11.60
C LEU A 6 -8.99 60.01 11.71
N ILE A 7 -8.76 59.55 12.94
CA ILE A 7 -8.33 58.18 13.22
C ILE A 7 -9.56 57.29 13.11
N CYS A 8 -9.66 56.58 12.00
CA CYS A 8 -10.66 55.56 11.73
C CYS A 8 -10.37 54.33 12.61
N LEU A 9 -11.11 54.20 13.72
CA LEU A 9 -11.06 53.03 14.60
C LEU A 9 -12.13 52.04 14.14
N ILE A 10 -11.74 51.05 13.33
CA ILE A 10 -12.62 49.95 12.90
C ILE A 10 -12.44 48.80 13.89
N PRO A 11 -13.44 48.43 14.71
CA PRO A 11 -13.40 47.18 15.44
C PRO A 11 -13.76 46.03 14.48
N LEU A 12 -12.77 45.17 14.21
CA LEU A 12 -12.93 43.91 13.51
C LEU A 12 -13.66 42.92 14.43
N ALA A 13 -14.99 42.84 14.32
CA ALA A 13 -15.78 41.83 15.01
C ALA A 13 -15.65 40.48 14.27
N PHE A 14 -14.68 39.66 14.69
CA PHE A 14 -14.59 38.26 14.29
C PHE A 14 -15.52 37.45 15.21
N ALA A 15 -16.80 37.34 14.84
CA ALA A 15 -17.74 36.44 15.50
C ALA A 15 -17.44 35.01 15.07
N PHE A 16 -16.92 34.23 16.02
CA PHE A 16 -16.67 32.80 15.97
C PHE A 16 -17.97 32.06 15.63
N GLY A 17 -18.09 31.57 14.39
CA GLY A 17 -19.13 30.65 13.98
C GLY A 17 -18.55 29.25 13.85
N GLY A 18 -19.06 28.29 14.63
CA GLY A 18 -18.86 26.87 14.36
C GLY A 18 -18.58 25.99 15.58
N ASP A 19 -19.58 25.76 16.43
CA ASP A 19 -19.55 24.69 17.43
C ASP A 19 -20.91 23.98 17.52
N GLU A 20 -21.45 23.51 16.38
CA GLU A 20 -22.70 22.71 16.34
C GLU A 20 -22.59 21.44 15.48
N ALA A 21 -21.39 20.99 15.10
CA ALA A 21 -21.19 19.82 14.24
C ALA A 21 -20.73 18.54 14.96
N GLN A 22 -20.62 18.52 16.30
CA GLN A 22 -19.99 17.40 17.02
C GLN A 22 -20.94 16.35 17.61
N ALA A 23 -22.27 16.52 17.54
CA ALA A 23 -23.20 15.65 18.27
C ALA A 23 -23.72 14.42 17.50
N GLN A 24 -23.56 14.34 16.16
CA GLN A 24 -24.11 13.25 15.35
C GLN A 24 -23.11 12.13 14.97
N ASP A 25 -21.82 12.24 15.34
CA ASP A 25 -20.72 11.38 14.84
C ASP A 25 -20.40 10.16 15.73
N GLN A 26 -20.99 10.05 16.94
CA GLN A 26 -20.60 9.00 17.90
C GLN A 26 -21.17 7.60 17.60
N GLY A 27 -22.34 7.51 16.95
CA GLY A 27 -22.92 6.22 16.51
C GLY A 27 -22.32 5.71 15.21
N ALA A 28 -21.97 6.63 14.30
CA ALA A 28 -21.34 6.31 13.02
C ALA A 28 -19.89 5.81 13.21
N SER A 29 -19.15 6.37 14.17
CA SER A 29 -17.73 6.08 14.40
C SER A 29 -17.44 4.63 14.83
N VAL A 30 -18.36 3.93 15.52
CA VAL A 30 -18.15 2.53 15.92
C VAL A 30 -18.38 1.57 14.75
N GLN A 31 -19.41 1.79 13.93
CA GLN A 31 -19.64 0.98 12.73
C GLN A 31 -18.54 1.20 11.68
N LEU A 32 -18.12 2.46 11.49
CA LEU A 32 -17.00 2.81 10.60
C LEU A 32 -15.65 2.24 11.04
N ALA A 33 -15.45 1.98 12.33
CA ALA A 33 -14.24 1.30 12.80
C ALA A 33 -14.13 -0.13 12.23
N PHE A 34 -15.25 -0.79 11.92
CA PHE A 34 -15.28 -2.11 11.28
C PHE A 34 -15.16 -2.04 9.74
N ASP A 35 -15.48 -0.90 9.14
CA ASP A 35 -15.39 -0.72 7.69
C ASP A 35 -13.95 -0.48 7.22
N LEU A 36 -13.12 0.14 8.05
CA LEU A 36 -11.72 0.42 7.72
C LEU A 36 -10.91 -0.83 7.30
N PRO A 37 -10.97 -1.96 8.04
CA PRO A 37 -10.31 -3.21 7.62
C PRO A 37 -10.79 -3.72 6.26
N ILE A 38 -12.07 -3.54 5.93
CA ILE A 38 -12.65 -3.95 4.66
C ILE A 38 -12.12 -3.05 3.54
N ALA A 39 -12.19 -1.73 3.73
CA ALA A 39 -11.68 -0.75 2.78
C ALA A 39 -10.18 -0.95 2.51
N ALA A 40 -9.37 -1.20 3.55
CA ALA A 40 -7.94 -1.49 3.41
C ALA A 40 -7.66 -2.78 2.63
N ARG A 41 -8.49 -3.82 2.81
CA ARG A 41 -8.40 -5.05 2.00
C ARG A 41 -8.77 -4.78 0.55
N ASP A 42 -9.79 -3.99 0.29
CA ASP A 42 -10.26 -3.72 -1.06
C ASP A 42 -9.26 -2.83 -1.83
N LEU A 43 -8.61 -1.86 -1.15
CA LEU A 43 -7.49 -1.09 -1.70
C LEU A 43 -6.28 -1.99 -2.07
N ARG A 44 -5.97 -3.00 -1.25
CA ARG A 44 -4.94 -4.00 -1.58
C ARG A 44 -5.31 -4.81 -2.82
N ARG A 45 -6.57 -5.23 -2.92
CA ARG A 45 -7.09 -5.95 -4.09
C ARG A 45 -7.07 -5.10 -5.35
N ALA A 46 -7.18 -3.77 -5.21
CA ALA A 46 -7.05 -2.84 -6.33
C ALA A 46 -5.60 -2.70 -6.83
N GLY A 47 -4.61 -3.19 -6.08
CA GLY A 47 -3.20 -3.24 -6.52
C GLY A 47 -2.25 -2.41 -5.67
N VAL A 48 -2.72 -1.75 -4.61
CA VAL A 48 -1.83 -1.03 -3.69
C VAL A 48 -1.13 -2.05 -2.77
N PRO A 49 0.20 -2.07 -2.68
CA PRO A 49 0.90 -3.04 -1.85
C PRO A 49 0.60 -2.82 -0.36
N GLU A 50 0.50 -3.93 0.38
CA GLU A 50 0.22 -3.93 1.83
C GLU A 50 1.08 -2.98 2.68
N PRO A 51 2.42 -2.87 2.49
CA PRO A 51 3.22 -1.92 3.27
C PRO A 51 2.75 -0.47 3.08
N GLU A 52 2.35 -0.08 1.86
CA GLU A 52 1.86 1.27 1.59
C GLU A 52 0.52 1.52 2.27
N VAL A 53 -0.41 0.55 2.21
CA VAL A 53 -1.70 0.65 2.92
C VAL A 53 -1.49 0.77 4.43
N LYS A 54 -0.52 0.04 4.99
CA LYS A 54 -0.16 0.15 6.40
C LYS A 54 0.37 1.54 6.74
N ILE A 55 1.26 2.11 5.91
CA ILE A 55 1.81 3.46 6.09
C ILE A 55 0.67 4.48 6.13
N VAL A 56 -0.26 4.44 5.17
CA VAL A 56 -1.44 5.33 5.12
C VAL A 56 -2.27 5.24 6.40
N LEU A 57 -2.54 4.04 6.88
CA LEU A 57 -3.31 3.82 8.10
C LEU A 57 -2.59 4.33 9.35
N SER A 58 -1.28 4.07 9.47
CA SER A 58 -0.49 4.59 10.58
C SER A 58 -0.39 6.12 10.55
N SER A 59 -0.11 6.73 9.39
CA SER A 59 -0.01 8.18 9.26
C SER A 59 -1.35 8.85 9.54
N SER A 60 -2.46 8.26 9.09
CA SER A 60 -3.80 8.76 9.37
C SER A 60 -4.12 8.72 10.87
N ARG A 61 -3.74 7.62 11.54
CA ARG A 61 -3.89 7.49 13.00
C ARG A 61 -3.02 8.52 13.74
N ASP A 62 -1.75 8.63 13.37
CA ASP A 62 -0.77 9.50 14.04
C ASP A 62 -1.13 10.98 13.90
N LYS A 63 -1.76 11.34 12.78
CA LYS A 63 -2.30 12.68 12.53
C LYS A 63 -3.68 12.89 13.16
N GLY A 64 -4.28 11.87 13.76
CA GLY A 64 -5.60 11.98 14.38
C GLY A 64 -6.72 12.24 13.36
N LEU A 65 -6.67 11.60 12.20
CA LEU A 65 -7.85 11.50 11.35
C LEU A 65 -8.90 10.63 12.03
N ARG A 66 -10.16 11.06 11.96
CA ARG A 66 -11.27 10.24 12.44
C ARG A 66 -11.45 9.03 11.54
N ALA A 67 -12.01 7.95 12.08
CA ALA A 67 -12.25 6.71 11.33
C ALA A 67 -13.07 6.96 10.05
N HIS A 68 -14.07 7.84 10.09
CA HIS A 68 -14.87 8.19 8.92
C HIS A 68 -14.07 8.93 7.82
N GLU A 69 -13.13 9.79 8.20
CA GLU A 69 -12.27 10.50 7.25
C GLU A 69 -11.27 9.54 6.60
N ALA A 70 -10.72 8.62 7.38
CA ALA A 70 -9.81 7.60 6.89
C ALA A 70 -10.52 6.59 5.96
N ASP A 71 -11.76 6.18 6.27
CA ASP A 71 -12.55 5.33 5.37
C ASP A 71 -12.85 6.04 4.05
N ALA A 72 -13.30 7.29 4.10
CA ALA A 72 -13.58 8.09 2.92
C ALA A 72 -12.34 8.25 2.03
N LEU A 73 -11.17 8.47 2.64
CA LEU A 73 -9.88 8.55 1.94
C LEU A 73 -9.50 7.23 1.26
N ILE A 74 -9.62 6.11 1.95
CA ILE A 74 -9.25 4.80 1.40
C ILE A 74 -10.18 4.44 0.24
N ARG A 75 -11.48 4.71 0.38
CA ARG A 75 -12.46 4.47 -0.69
C ARG A 75 -12.28 5.40 -1.89
N SER A 76 -11.86 6.65 -1.69
CA SER A 76 -11.52 7.53 -2.83
C SER A 76 -10.29 7.02 -3.55
N ALA A 77 -9.24 6.68 -2.80
CA ALA A 77 -8.02 6.10 -3.35
C ALA A 77 -8.31 4.78 -4.10
N GLU A 78 -9.17 3.92 -3.56
CA GLU A 78 -9.56 2.67 -4.23
C GLU A 78 -10.21 2.92 -5.60
N ARG A 79 -11.10 3.92 -5.70
CA ARG A 79 -11.70 4.31 -6.99
C ARG A 79 -10.63 4.82 -7.95
N ASP A 80 -9.75 5.70 -7.48
CA ASP A 80 -8.69 6.27 -8.31
C ASP A 80 -7.70 5.19 -8.79
N VAL A 81 -7.35 4.23 -7.94
CA VAL A 81 -6.53 3.06 -8.30
C VAL A 81 -7.25 2.18 -9.34
N LYS A 82 -8.56 1.94 -9.18
CA LYS A 82 -9.34 1.14 -10.14
C LYS A 82 -9.45 1.82 -11.50
N GLU A 83 -9.61 3.15 -11.52
CA GLU A 83 -9.79 3.90 -12.77
C GLU A 83 -8.47 4.17 -13.47
N ARG A 84 -7.40 4.47 -12.71
CA ARG A 84 -6.14 5.00 -13.26
C ARG A 84 -4.91 4.16 -12.94
N GLY A 85 -5.07 3.10 -12.17
CA GLY A 85 -3.98 2.25 -11.72
C GLY A 85 -3.31 2.75 -10.44
N PRO A 86 -2.52 1.88 -9.79
CA PRO A 86 -1.77 2.23 -8.59
C PRO A 86 -0.64 3.23 -8.93
N VAL A 87 -0.28 4.04 -7.94
CA VAL A 87 0.89 4.94 -7.98
C VAL A 87 2.00 4.37 -7.10
N ASP A 88 3.25 4.68 -7.45
CA ASP A 88 4.41 4.29 -6.64
C ASP A 88 4.52 5.18 -5.39
N ASN A 89 4.97 4.59 -4.27
CA ASN A 89 5.14 5.29 -2.99
C ASN A 89 3.87 5.99 -2.48
N PHE A 90 2.70 5.40 -2.74
CA PHE A 90 1.40 5.97 -2.39
C PHE A 90 1.30 6.38 -0.91
N GLY A 91 1.78 5.55 0.01
CA GLY A 91 1.75 5.82 1.44
C GLY A 91 2.61 7.00 1.84
N ALA A 92 3.80 7.14 1.25
CA ALA A 92 4.67 8.29 1.47
C ALA A 92 4.03 9.59 0.95
N PHE A 93 3.35 9.53 -0.20
CA PHE A 93 2.60 10.67 -0.73
C PHE A 93 1.45 11.10 0.19
N VAL A 94 0.62 10.15 0.64
CA VAL A 94 -0.48 10.47 1.56
C VAL A 94 0.07 11.03 2.88
N GLN A 95 1.16 10.47 3.39
CA GLN A 95 1.83 10.99 4.58
C GLN A 95 2.27 12.45 4.39
N SER A 96 2.92 12.78 3.26
CA SER A 96 3.38 14.15 3.01
C SER A 96 2.20 15.13 2.91
N LYS A 97 1.08 14.72 2.32
CA LYS A 97 -0.13 15.56 2.22
C LYS A 97 -0.79 15.78 3.57
N LEU A 98 -0.76 14.78 4.44
CA LEU A 98 -1.20 14.91 5.82
C LEU A 98 -0.25 15.79 6.66
N ASP A 99 1.05 15.76 6.37
CA ASP A 99 2.05 16.66 6.98
C ASP A 99 1.84 18.13 6.55
N GLU A 100 1.45 18.34 5.29
CA GLU A 100 1.01 19.65 4.76
C GLU A 100 -0.32 20.13 5.38
N GLY A 101 -1.01 19.27 6.14
CA GLY A 101 -2.27 19.57 6.81
C GLY A 101 -3.51 19.41 5.93
N LEU A 102 -3.38 18.84 4.72
CA LEU A 102 -4.53 18.59 3.85
C LEU A 102 -5.42 17.50 4.45
N ARG A 103 -6.74 17.70 4.39
CA ARG A 103 -7.75 16.75 4.90
C ARG A 103 -8.97 16.70 4.02
N GLY A 104 -9.79 15.66 4.22
CA GLY A 104 -11.09 15.53 3.59
C GLY A 104 -11.03 15.68 2.07
N LYS A 105 -11.74 16.68 1.55
CA LYS A 105 -11.87 16.94 0.10
C LYS A 105 -10.55 17.32 -0.56
N ASP A 106 -9.72 18.11 0.11
CA ASP A 106 -8.46 18.59 -0.47
C ASP A 106 -7.43 17.46 -0.60
N LEU A 107 -7.41 16.58 0.41
CA LEU A 107 -6.59 15.37 0.36
C LEU A 107 -7.06 14.39 -0.71
N ALA A 108 -8.38 14.19 -0.84
CA ALA A 108 -8.94 13.39 -1.91
C ALA A 108 -8.62 13.96 -3.30
N ALA A 109 -8.70 15.28 -3.48
CA ALA A 109 -8.33 15.95 -4.72
C ALA A 109 -6.84 15.77 -5.05
N ALA A 110 -5.96 15.87 -4.05
CA ALA A 110 -4.53 15.64 -4.23
C ALA A 110 -4.23 14.18 -4.63
N ILE A 111 -4.90 13.20 -4.00
CA ILE A 111 -4.80 11.79 -4.36
C ILE A 111 -5.28 11.58 -5.81
N HIS A 112 -6.42 12.15 -6.17
CA HIS A 112 -6.98 12.05 -7.51
C HIS A 112 -6.01 12.59 -8.57
N ALA A 113 -5.42 13.77 -8.32
CA ALA A 113 -4.44 14.39 -9.20
C ALA A 113 -3.16 13.57 -9.32
N GLU A 114 -2.70 12.95 -8.23
CA GLU A 114 -1.53 12.06 -8.25
C GLU A 114 -1.79 10.80 -9.07
N HIS A 115 -2.96 10.17 -8.91
CA HIS A 115 -3.37 9.04 -9.73
C HIS A 115 -3.63 9.42 -11.19
N GLU A 116 -4.03 10.65 -11.47
CA GLU A 116 -4.13 11.17 -12.84
C GLU A 116 -2.76 11.39 -13.49
N ALA A 117 -1.81 11.95 -12.74
CA ALA A 117 -0.48 12.26 -13.23
C ALA A 117 0.45 11.03 -13.32
N ARG A 118 0.34 10.12 -12.35
CA ARG A 118 1.29 9.00 -12.15
C ARG A 118 0.62 7.63 -12.05
N GLY A 119 -0.70 7.55 -12.18
CA GLY A 119 -1.39 6.27 -12.21
C GLY A 119 -0.84 5.43 -13.35
N LYS A 120 -0.46 4.19 -13.06
CA LYS A 120 0.16 3.28 -14.04
C LYS A 120 -0.79 2.86 -15.19
N GLY A 121 -1.98 3.44 -15.25
CA GLY A 121 -3.07 3.05 -16.13
C GLY A 121 -3.51 1.62 -15.85
N HIS A 122 -4.65 1.20 -16.40
CA HIS A 122 -4.76 -0.20 -16.82
C HIS A 122 -3.85 -0.39 -18.05
N GLY A 123 -2.54 -0.36 -17.80
CA GLY A 123 -1.54 -0.75 -18.78
C GLY A 123 -1.81 -2.18 -19.17
N LYS A 124 -2.29 -2.38 -20.40
CA LYS A 124 -2.11 -3.62 -21.16
C LYS A 124 -0.67 -4.09 -20.88
N GLY A 125 -0.54 -5.33 -20.39
CA GLY A 125 0.65 -5.82 -19.72
C GLY A 125 1.97 -5.39 -20.35
N ASN A 126 2.84 -4.81 -19.53
CA ASN A 126 4.26 -5.11 -19.64
C ASN A 126 4.51 -6.33 -18.76
N ASP A 127 4.23 -7.49 -19.34
CA ASP A 127 4.98 -8.71 -19.03
C ASP A 127 6.43 -8.44 -19.44
N ASP A 128 7.16 -7.67 -18.63
CA ASP A 128 8.63 -7.65 -18.68
C ASP A 128 9.12 -8.89 -17.93
N HIS A 129 8.70 -10.05 -18.44
CA HIS A 129 9.47 -11.27 -18.29
C HIS A 129 10.73 -11.06 -19.12
N GLY A 130 11.76 -10.52 -18.47
CA GLY A 130 13.14 -10.72 -18.89
C GLY A 130 13.35 -12.21 -19.07
N LYS A 131 13.26 -12.66 -20.33
CA LYS A 131 13.83 -13.93 -20.78
C LYS A 131 15.34 -13.71 -20.85
N ASP A 132 15.94 -13.74 -19.67
CA ASP A 132 17.30 -14.23 -19.53
C ASP A 132 17.20 -15.75 -19.71
N ASP A 133 17.48 -16.23 -20.92
CA ASP A 133 17.98 -17.58 -21.14
C ASP A 133 18.94 -17.50 -22.33
N ASP A 134 20.01 -16.74 -22.10
CA ASP A 134 21.28 -16.95 -22.78
C ASP A 134 21.72 -18.39 -22.52
N ASP A 135 21.77 -19.15 -23.62
CA ASP A 135 22.86 -20.06 -23.95
C ASP A 135 23.81 -20.40 -22.79
N HIS A 136 23.64 -21.55 -22.15
CA HIS A 136 24.78 -22.33 -21.68
C HIS A 136 24.47 -23.81 -21.52
N GLY A 137 25.31 -24.61 -22.18
CA GLY A 137 25.33 -26.06 -22.16
C GLY A 137 25.33 -26.63 -20.76
N LYS A 138 24.49 -27.65 -20.58
CA LYS A 138 24.41 -28.47 -19.37
C LYS A 138 25.42 -29.60 -19.49
N ASP A 139 26.65 -29.29 -19.14
CA ASP A 139 27.61 -30.26 -18.61
C ASP A 139 28.38 -29.48 -17.55
N ASP A 140 28.12 -29.77 -16.26
CA ASP A 140 29.19 -29.96 -15.29
C ASP A 140 28.66 -30.30 -13.89
N ASP A 141 29.04 -31.52 -13.55
CA ASP A 141 29.29 -32.08 -12.24
C ASP A 141 29.81 -31.07 -11.20
N HIS A 142 28.99 -30.75 -10.19
CA HIS A 142 29.49 -30.17 -8.95
C HIS A 142 28.97 -30.90 -7.73
N GLY A 143 29.81 -31.83 -7.25
CA GLY A 143 29.74 -32.40 -5.93
C GLY A 143 29.73 -31.34 -4.83
N LYS A 144 28.60 -31.22 -4.14
CA LYS A 144 28.53 -30.69 -2.77
C LYS A 144 28.46 -31.88 -1.81
N GLY A 145 29.48 -31.97 -0.95
CA GLY A 145 29.71 -33.09 -0.03
C GLY A 145 28.52 -33.38 0.90
N PRO A 146 28.36 -34.64 1.34
CA PRO A 146 27.20 -35.06 2.11
C PRO A 146 27.27 -34.54 3.54
N THR A 147 26.25 -33.77 3.94
CA THR A 147 25.91 -33.59 5.36
C THR A 147 25.64 -34.95 5.99
N ILE A 148 25.90 -35.06 7.30
CA ILE A 148 25.95 -36.31 8.06
C ILE A 148 24.63 -37.11 7.99
N VAL A 149 23.51 -36.43 7.72
CA VAL A 149 22.18 -37.04 7.51
C VAL A 149 22.05 -37.71 6.12
N GLY A 150 22.77 -37.21 5.10
CA GLY A 150 22.78 -37.76 3.74
C GLY A 150 23.58 -39.07 3.59
N ARG A 151 24.55 -39.33 4.48
CA ARG A 151 25.41 -40.53 4.42
C ARG A 151 24.65 -41.82 4.77
N ALA A 152 23.59 -41.74 5.57
CA ALA A 152 22.74 -42.89 5.89
C ALA A 152 21.86 -43.33 4.71
N MET A 153 21.34 -42.39 3.90
CA MET A 153 20.44 -42.71 2.79
C MET A 153 21.16 -43.24 1.54
N ILE A 154 22.41 -42.82 1.28
CA ILE A 154 23.20 -43.30 0.14
C ILE A 154 23.50 -44.81 0.29
N THR A 155 23.76 -45.27 1.51
CA THR A 155 24.06 -46.68 1.80
C THR A 155 22.84 -47.58 1.55
N ALA A 156 21.62 -47.12 1.87
CA ALA A 156 20.39 -47.88 1.62
C ALA A 156 20.08 -48.01 0.11
N LYS A 157 20.32 -46.95 -0.67
CA LYS A 157 20.06 -46.96 -2.12
C LYS A 157 21.07 -47.82 -2.90
N ALA A 158 22.32 -47.88 -2.43
CA ALA A 158 23.33 -48.79 -2.99
C ALA A 158 22.98 -50.28 -2.78
N MET A 159 22.42 -50.64 -1.62
CA MET A 159 22.03 -52.03 -1.32
C MET A 159 20.84 -52.53 -2.16
N ILE A 160 19.86 -51.66 -2.44
CA ILE A 160 18.68 -51.99 -3.26
C ILE A 160 19.08 -52.22 -4.73
N THR A 161 20.06 -51.46 -5.24
CA THR A 161 20.46 -51.53 -6.66
C THR A 161 21.37 -52.75 -6.93
N ALA A 162 22.17 -53.18 -5.95
CA ALA A 162 23.00 -54.38 -6.07
C ALA A 162 22.15 -55.68 -6.18
N ARG A 163 21.01 -55.75 -5.48
CA ARG A 163 20.11 -56.91 -5.51
C ARG A 163 19.36 -57.09 -6.84
N ARG A 164 19.25 -56.04 -7.66
CA ARG A 164 18.54 -56.08 -8.96
C ARG A 164 19.43 -56.56 -10.10
N ARG A 165 20.76 -56.45 -9.99
CA ARG A 165 21.71 -56.93 -11.02
C ARG A 165 22.04 -58.42 -10.92
N SER A 166 21.80 -59.07 -9.78
CA SER A 166 22.07 -60.51 -9.62
C SER A 166 21.02 -61.43 -10.26
N TRP A 167 19.91 -60.87 -10.75
CA TRP A 167 18.82 -61.62 -11.41
C TRP A 167 18.87 -61.55 -12.95
N GLN A 168 19.79 -60.78 -13.54
CA GLN A 168 19.95 -60.66 -15.01
C GLN A 168 21.13 -61.45 -15.58
N ARG A 169 21.83 -62.24 -14.77
CA ARG A 169 22.96 -63.11 -15.20
C ARG A 169 22.78 -64.57 -14.76
N ARG A 170 21.57 -65.10 -14.89
CA ARG A 170 21.30 -66.54 -14.93
C ARG A 170 20.41 -66.82 -16.12
#